data_AF-A0AAU9U125-F1
#
_entry.id   AF-A0AAU9U125-F1
#
_cell.length_a   1.000
_cell.length_b   1.000
_cell.length_c   1.000
_cell.angle_alpha   90.00
_cell.angle_beta   90.00
_cell.angle_gamma   90.00
#
_symmetry.space_group_name_H-M   'P 1'
#
loop_
_entity.id
_entity.type
_entity.pdbx_description
1 polymer ?
#
loop_
_entity_poly.entity_id
_entity_poly.type
_entity_poly.pdbx_seq_one_letter_code
_entity_poly.pdbx_strand_id
1 'polypeptide(L)'
;MLLKAESGIDLKELGIGPLRIPQAAGKLLQAGSIAIGWSKVAVHLLQTRPRHCFRCLGLGHVAGTCPDGTDRYTLCYHCGQSGHKATGCSAAARCAVCADAGRPADHVMRGMSCKPPLTRGKFPTQLSHGGNRVARHLSVP
;
A
#
# COMPACT_ATOMS: atom_id res chain seq x y z
N MET A 1 -5.51 2.80 43.79
CA MET A 1 -4.06 2.90 43.50
C MET A 1 -3.79 2.11 42.23
N LEU A 2 -4.04 2.67 41.04
CA LEU A 2 -3.10 3.46 40.23
C LEU A 2 -1.65 2.95 40.32
N LEU A 3 -1.22 2.19 39.32
CA LEU A 3 0.19 2.05 38.95
C LEU A 3 0.30 2.45 37.47
N LYS A 4 0.67 3.71 37.25
CA LYS A 4 1.09 4.23 35.95
C LYS A 4 2.45 3.60 35.64
N ALA A 5 2.53 2.79 34.59
CA ALA A 5 3.80 2.51 33.93
C ALA A 5 4.02 3.63 32.89
N GLU A 6 4.42 4.78 33.41
CA GLU A 6 4.97 5.91 32.68
C GLU A 6 6.42 5.59 32.30
N SER A 7 6.60 4.71 31.33
CA SER A 7 7.89 4.52 30.69
C SER A 7 7.73 4.84 29.21
N GLY A 8 7.93 6.12 28.91
CA GLY A 8 8.16 6.65 27.57
C GLY A 8 9.49 6.17 27.02
N ILE A 9 9.66 4.85 26.90
CA ILE A 9 10.79 4.23 26.22
C ILE A 9 10.43 4.20 24.74
N ASP A 10 11.05 5.09 23.97
CA ASP A 10 11.02 5.01 22.51
C ASP A 10 11.61 3.66 22.09
N LEU A 11 10.76 2.80 21.52
CA LEU A 11 11.10 1.42 21.16
C LEU A 11 12.26 1.33 20.16
N LYS A 12 12.61 2.42 19.46
CA LYS A 12 13.70 2.44 18.47
C LYS A 12 15.07 2.52 19.14
N GLU A 13 15.16 3.15 20.32
CA GLU A 13 16.39 3.26 21.12
C GLU A 13 16.86 1.90 21.66
N LEU A 14 15.96 0.91 21.69
CA LEU A 14 16.24 -0.48 22.10
C LEU A 14 16.56 -1.40 20.91
N GLY A 15 16.69 -0.87 19.69
CA GLY A 15 16.97 -1.66 18.48
C GLY A 15 15.80 -2.55 18.02
N ILE A 16 14.58 -2.29 18.50
CA ILE A 16 13.40 -3.12 18.21
C ILE A 16 12.81 -2.65 16.87
N GLY A 17 13.31 -3.23 15.78
CA GLY A 17 12.81 -3.02 14.42
C GLY A 17 11.69 -3.99 14.03
N PRO A 18 10.92 -3.70 12.95
CA PRO A 18 9.90 -4.60 12.45
C PRO A 18 10.53 -5.88 11.87
N LEU A 19 10.31 -7.01 12.53
CA LEU A 19 10.69 -8.34 12.05
C LEU A 19 9.64 -8.86 11.06
N ARG A 20 10.05 -9.16 9.81
CA ARG A 20 9.18 -9.84 8.83
C ARG A 20 9.24 -11.34 9.03
N ILE A 21 8.15 -11.91 9.52
CA ILE A 21 7.99 -13.35 9.77
C ILE A 21 7.14 -13.95 8.62
N PRO A 22 7.56 -15.07 7.99
CA PRO A 22 6.75 -15.72 6.96
C PRO A 22 5.42 -16.23 7.53
N GLN A 23 4.32 -15.73 6.94
CA GLN A 23 2.87 -15.99 6.99
C GLN A 23 2.18 -16.72 8.18
N ALA A 24 2.87 -17.43 9.07
CA ALA A 24 2.31 -18.00 10.31
C ALA A 24 2.23 -16.98 11.45
N ALA A 25 1.89 -15.72 11.15
CA ALA A 25 1.83 -14.62 12.12
C ALA A 25 0.60 -14.71 13.06
N GLY A 26 -0.44 -15.45 12.69
CA GLY A 26 -1.69 -15.54 13.47
C GLY A 26 -1.49 -16.10 14.87
N LYS A 27 -0.63 -17.11 15.03
CA LYS A 27 -0.36 -17.74 16.34
C LYS A 27 0.42 -16.82 17.29
N LEU A 28 1.32 -16.00 16.74
CA LEU A 28 2.15 -15.07 17.50
C LEU A 28 1.36 -13.86 18.02
N LEU A 29 0.35 -13.43 17.26
CA LEU A 29 -0.54 -12.35 17.68
C LEU A 29 -1.46 -12.77 18.82
N GLN A 30 -1.93 -14.02 18.82
CA GLN A 30 -2.73 -14.58 19.92
C GLN A 30 -1.91 -14.71 21.21
N ALA A 31 -0.62 -15.03 21.09
CA ALA A 31 0.30 -15.11 22.24
C ALA A 31 0.68 -13.74 22.81
N GLY A 32 0.46 -12.64 22.08
CA GLY A 32 0.75 -11.25 22.48
C GLY A 32 2.25 -10.92 22.69
N SER A 33 3.12 -11.93 22.71
CA SER A 33 4.55 -11.78 22.94
C SER A 33 5.33 -12.96 22.36
N ILE A 34 6.56 -12.71 21.93
CA ILE A 34 7.51 -13.71 21.45
C ILE A 34 8.78 -13.68 22.31
N ALA A 35 9.30 -14.85 22.67
CA ALA A 35 10.60 -14.96 23.33
C ALA A 35 11.69 -15.15 22.27
N ILE A 36 12.73 -14.31 22.29
CA ILE A 36 13.92 -14.40 21.45
C ILE A 36 15.11 -14.56 22.41
N GLY A 37 15.59 -15.79 22.56
CA GLY A 37 16.59 -16.12 23.58
C GLY A 37 16.07 -15.84 24.99
N TRP A 38 16.74 -14.95 25.70
CA TRP A 38 16.41 -14.56 27.08
C TRP A 38 15.42 -13.38 27.18
N SER A 39 15.03 -12.81 26.05
CA SER A 39 14.21 -11.60 26.02
C SER A 39 12.78 -11.90 25.54
N LYS A 40 11.78 -11.32 26.22
CA LYS A 40 10.36 -11.39 25.84
C LYS A 40 9.94 -10.07 25.20
N VAL A 41 9.47 -10.12 23.96
CA VAL A 41 9.11 -8.94 23.16
C VAL A 41 7.62 -8.96 22.86
N ALA A 42 6.92 -7.84 23.10
CA ALA A 42 5.50 -7.70 22.78
C ALA A 42 5.27 -7.67 21.27
N VAL A 43 4.23 -8.35 20.80
CA VAL A 43 3.87 -8.40 19.37
C VAL A 43 2.61 -7.59 19.14
N HIS A 44 2.71 -6.56 18.30
CA HIS A 44 1.57 -5.76 17.87
C HIS A 44 1.29 -5.94 16.38
N LEU A 45 0.01 -5.98 16.02
CA LEU A 45 -0.43 -5.94 14.64
C LEU A 45 -0.05 -4.62 13.98
N LEU A 46 0.91 -4.68 13.06
CA LEU A 46 1.17 -3.57 12.14
C LEU A 46 0.14 -3.64 11.01
N GLN A 47 -0.69 -2.61 10.90
CA GLN A 47 -1.62 -2.46 9.78
C GLN A 47 -0.81 -2.38 8.47
N THR A 48 -0.97 -3.39 7.60
CA THR A 48 -0.32 -3.40 6.29
C THR A 48 -0.82 -2.24 5.46
N ARG A 49 0.00 -1.20 5.29
CA ARG A 49 -0.33 -0.12 4.36
C ARG A 49 -0.28 -0.66 2.94
N PRO A 50 -1.35 -0.51 2.15
CA PRO A 50 -1.37 -1.00 0.79
C PRO A 50 -0.36 -0.24 -0.07
N ARG A 51 0.30 -0.97 -0.97
CA ARG A 51 1.24 -0.42 -1.95
C ARG A 51 0.48 0.42 -2.98
N HIS A 52 0.89 1.67 -3.12
CA HIS A 52 0.41 2.59 -4.15
C HIS A 52 1.41 2.66 -5.30
N CYS A 53 0.90 2.84 -6.52
CA CYS A 53 1.71 3.12 -7.69
C CYS A 53 2.32 4.53 -7.59
N PHE A 54 3.62 4.68 -7.83
CA PHE A 54 4.28 5.99 -7.78
C PHE A 54 3.90 6.92 -8.94
N ARG A 55 3.32 6.39 -10.01
CA ARG A 55 2.96 7.15 -11.21
C ARG A 55 1.55 7.71 -11.14
N CYS A 56 0.55 6.84 -11.01
CA CYS A 56 -0.87 7.24 -10.98
C CYS A 56 -1.47 7.31 -9.58
N LEU A 57 -0.73 6.89 -8.53
CA LEU A 57 -1.19 6.84 -7.13
C LEU A 57 -2.36 5.86 -6.85
N GLY A 58 -2.73 5.03 -7.84
CA GLY A 58 -3.68 3.93 -7.66
C GLY A 58 -3.10 2.73 -6.90
N LEU A 59 -3.95 1.76 -6.59
CA LEU A 59 -3.59 0.55 -5.86
C LEU A 59 -3.42 -0.67 -6.77
N GLY A 60 -2.58 -1.62 -6.35
CA GLY A 60 -2.48 -2.95 -6.96
C GLY A 60 -1.40 -3.12 -8.04
N HIS A 61 -0.60 -2.10 -8.34
CA HIS A 61 0.46 -2.16 -9.36
C HIS A 61 1.63 -1.20 -9.06
N VAL A 62 2.72 -1.28 -9.85
CA VAL A 62 3.90 -0.40 -9.76
C VAL A 62 3.95 0.49 -11.00
N ALA A 63 4.75 1.55 -10.96
CA ALA A 63 4.93 2.47 -12.10
C ALA A 63 5.21 1.73 -13.43
N GLY A 64 6.06 0.70 -13.43
CA GLY A 64 6.38 -0.06 -14.65
C GLY A 64 5.23 -0.88 -15.24
N THR A 65 4.22 -1.23 -14.44
CA THR A 65 3.01 -1.96 -14.89
C THR A 65 1.76 -1.09 -14.84
N CYS A 66 1.94 0.23 -14.80
CA CYS A 66 0.85 1.16 -14.66
C CYS A 66 -0.02 1.15 -15.94
N PRO A 67 -1.33 0.86 -15.81
CA PRO A 67 -2.23 0.79 -16.95
C PRO A 67 -2.65 2.19 -17.43
N ASP A 68 -2.57 3.15 -16.50
CA ASP A 68 -3.03 4.53 -16.64
C ASP A 68 -1.91 5.43 -17.19
N GLY A 69 -2.29 6.33 -18.09
CA GLY A 69 -1.37 7.32 -18.69
C GLY A 69 -1.24 8.60 -17.89
N THR A 70 -2.02 8.79 -16.82
CA THR A 70 -1.98 10.04 -16.05
C THR A 70 -0.85 10.03 -15.03
N ASP A 71 0.15 10.84 -15.31
CA ASP A 71 1.30 11.06 -14.47
C ASP A 71 0.98 12.06 -13.34
N ARG A 72 0.80 11.53 -12.13
CA ARG A 72 0.53 12.30 -10.90
C ARG A 72 1.77 12.48 -10.02
N TYR A 73 2.96 12.15 -10.53
CA TYR A 73 4.20 12.14 -9.77
C TYR A 73 4.66 13.55 -9.31
N THR A 74 4.28 14.59 -10.05
CA THR A 74 4.62 16.00 -9.74
C THR A 74 3.61 16.66 -8.79
N LEU A 75 2.49 16.00 -8.52
CA LEU A 75 1.46 16.57 -7.67
C LEU A 75 1.89 16.53 -6.20
N CYS A 76 1.53 17.59 -5.48
CA CYS A 76 1.62 17.62 -4.05
C CYS A 76 0.72 16.52 -3.45
N TYR A 77 1.29 15.58 -2.71
CA TYR A 77 0.52 14.49 -2.09
C TYR A 77 -0.52 14.95 -1.04
N HIS A 78 -0.41 16.18 -0.56
CA HIS A 78 -1.38 16.76 0.37
C HIS A 78 -2.63 17.28 -0.34
N CYS A 79 -2.47 18.16 -1.34
CA CYS A 79 -3.58 18.90 -1.96
C CYS A 79 -3.84 18.56 -3.44
N GLY A 80 -2.99 17.74 -4.08
CA GLY A 80 -3.18 17.35 -5.48
C GLY A 80 -2.91 18.43 -6.51
N GLN A 81 -2.22 19.53 -6.15
CA GLN A 81 -1.79 20.57 -7.06
C GLN A 81 -0.30 20.41 -7.42
N SER A 82 0.09 20.84 -8.62
CA SER A 82 1.50 20.88 -9.04
C SER A 82 2.21 22.14 -8.52
N GLY A 83 3.54 22.19 -8.67
CA GLY A 83 4.35 23.39 -8.34
C GLY A 83 4.91 23.43 -6.91
N HIS A 84 4.53 22.50 -6.03
CA HIS A 84 5.12 22.39 -4.69
C HIS A 84 5.07 20.95 -4.16
N LYS A 85 5.85 20.69 -3.10
CA LYS A 85 5.84 19.42 -2.36
C LYS A 85 4.99 19.54 -1.09
N ALA A 86 4.55 18.39 -0.57
CA ALA A 86 3.71 18.33 0.64
C ALA A 86 4.32 19.04 1.86
N THR A 87 5.65 19.08 1.98
CA THR A 87 6.37 19.75 3.08
C THR A 87 6.09 21.25 3.18
N GLY A 88 5.80 21.91 2.05
CA GLY A 88 5.50 23.35 2.00
C GLY A 88 4.05 23.65 1.63
N CYS A 89 3.14 22.69 1.79
CA CYS A 89 1.75 22.84 1.40
C CYS A 89 0.92 23.47 2.52
N SER A 90 0.26 24.59 2.25
CA SER A 90 -0.70 25.24 3.14
C SER A 90 -2.17 25.05 2.71
N ALA A 91 -2.40 24.41 1.57
CA ALA A 91 -3.73 24.15 1.04
C ALA A 91 -4.43 22.99 1.77
N ALA A 92 -5.77 22.97 1.72
CA ALA A 92 -6.56 21.87 2.27
C ALA A 92 -6.21 20.51 1.65
N ALA A 93 -6.38 19.44 2.43
CA ALA A 93 -6.08 18.09 1.99
C ALA A 93 -7.07 17.66 0.89
N ARG A 94 -6.56 17.27 -0.26
CA ARG A 94 -7.37 16.81 -1.39
C ARG A 94 -6.71 15.67 -2.14
N CYS A 95 -7.44 14.57 -2.27
CA CYS A 95 -6.99 13.38 -2.97
C CYS A 95 -7.33 13.44 -4.46
N ALA A 96 -6.32 13.65 -5.32
CA ALA A 96 -6.51 13.68 -6.77
C ALA A 96 -7.11 12.37 -7.31
N VAL A 97 -6.65 11.22 -6.81
CA VAL A 97 -7.13 9.89 -7.26
C VAL A 97 -8.61 9.68 -6.94
N CYS A 98 -9.06 10.05 -5.74
CA CYS A 98 -10.46 9.88 -5.35
C CYS A 98 -11.35 10.93 -6.01
N ALA A 99 -10.84 12.16 -6.22
CA ALA A 99 -11.55 13.19 -6.95
C ALA A 99 -11.83 12.76 -8.41
N ASP A 100 -10.81 12.23 -9.10
CA ASP A 100 -10.95 11.73 -10.48
C ASP A 100 -11.90 10.52 -10.55
N ALA A 101 -12.00 9.75 -9.47
CA ALA A 101 -12.92 8.61 -9.35
C ALA A 101 -14.34 8.99 -8.86
N GLY A 102 -14.65 10.28 -8.70
CA GLY A 102 -15.96 10.75 -8.23
C GLY A 102 -16.30 10.38 -6.78
N ARG A 103 -15.29 10.17 -5.93
CA ARG A 103 -15.42 9.77 -4.51
C ARG A 103 -15.06 10.94 -3.58
N PRO A 104 -15.51 10.91 -2.31
CA PRO A 104 -15.12 11.93 -1.33
C PRO A 104 -13.59 12.03 -1.26
N ALA A 105 -13.08 13.21 -1.59
CA ALA A 105 -11.66 13.46 -1.81
C ALA A 105 -11.03 14.34 -0.73
N ASP A 106 -11.76 14.67 0.34
CA ASP A 106 -11.29 15.49 1.47
C ASP A 106 -10.38 14.68 2.40
N HIS A 107 -9.22 14.26 1.88
CA HIS A 107 -8.20 13.52 2.60
C HIS A 107 -6.86 13.57 1.87
N VAL A 108 -5.78 13.30 2.62
CA VAL A 108 -4.42 13.22 2.09
C VAL A 108 -4.23 11.94 1.27
N MET A 109 -3.61 12.06 0.09
CA MET A 109 -3.31 10.90 -0.76
C MET A 109 -2.39 9.92 -0.05
N ARG A 110 -2.65 8.62 -0.23
CA ARG A 110 -1.91 7.51 0.42
C ARG A 110 -2.00 7.51 1.96
N GLY A 111 -2.80 8.41 2.54
CA GLY A 111 -3.12 8.41 3.97
C GLY A 111 -3.95 7.20 4.37
N MET A 112 -4.12 6.98 5.67
CA MET A 112 -4.87 5.81 6.17
C MET A 112 -6.35 5.82 5.75
N SER A 113 -6.92 7.01 5.59
CA SER A 113 -8.31 7.21 5.17
C SER A 113 -8.50 7.13 3.65
N CYS A 114 -7.41 7.12 2.88
CA CYS A 114 -7.44 7.07 1.43
C CYS A 114 -7.81 5.65 0.97
N LYS A 115 -9.02 5.48 0.46
CA LYS A 115 -9.53 4.24 -0.14
C LYS A 115 -9.70 4.41 -1.66
N PRO A 116 -8.60 4.57 -2.42
CA PRO A 116 -8.67 4.77 -3.85
C PRO A 116 -9.13 3.46 -4.53
N PRO A 117 -9.73 3.55 -5.73
CA PRO A 117 -10.11 2.36 -6.49
C PRO A 117 -8.88 1.50 -6.82
N LEU A 118 -9.08 0.18 -6.85
CA LEU A 118 -8.07 -0.75 -7.32
C LEU A 118 -7.92 -0.62 -8.83
N THR A 119 -6.75 -0.21 -9.30
CA THR A 119 -6.44 -0.13 -10.73
C THR A 119 -5.64 -1.37 -11.10
N ARG A 120 -6.23 -2.29 -11.86
CA ARG A 120 -5.56 -3.53 -12.27
C ARG A 120 -4.43 -3.18 -13.25
N GLY A 121 -3.18 -3.39 -12.83
CA GLY A 121 -2.01 -3.15 -13.67
C GLY A 121 -2.00 -4.01 -14.93
N LYS A 122 -1.29 -3.56 -15.95
CA LYS A 122 -0.97 -4.42 -17.11
C LYS A 122 0.00 -5.48 -16.62
N PHE A 123 -0.41 -6.74 -16.66
CA PHE A 123 0.53 -7.84 -16.52
C PHE A 123 1.51 -7.72 -17.69
N PRO A 124 2.84 -7.85 -17.47
CA PRO A 124 3.74 -8.01 -18.60
C PRO A 124 3.21 -9.18 -19.42
N THR A 125 2.91 -8.93 -20.70
CA THR A 125 2.47 -9.96 -21.64
C THR A 125 3.52 -11.07 -21.56
N GLN A 126 3.14 -12.20 -20.98
CA GLN A 126 3.98 -13.41 -20.95
C GLN A 126 4.50 -13.63 -22.36
N LEU A 127 5.80 -13.91 -22.50
CA LEU A 127 6.35 -14.39 -23.77
C LEU A 127 5.41 -15.47 -24.29
N SER A 128 4.85 -15.22 -25.46
CA SER A 128 3.99 -16.13 -26.20
C SER A 128 4.71 -17.44 -26.39
N HIS A 129 4.44 -18.43 -25.54
CA HIS A 129 4.72 -19.82 -25.88
C HIS A 129 3.75 -20.17 -27.01
N GLY A 130 4.31 -20.32 -28.21
CA GLY A 130 3.57 -20.62 -29.43
C GLY A 130 2.73 -21.88 -29.28
N GLY A 131 1.41 -21.69 -29.21
CA GLY A 131 0.42 -22.75 -29.33
C GLY A 131 -0.29 -22.62 -30.65
N ASN A 132 0.14 -23.40 -31.64
CA ASN A 132 -0.47 -23.49 -32.97
C ASN A 132 -1.95 -23.92 -32.83
N ARG A 133 -2.88 -23.01 -33.13
CA ARG A 133 -4.31 -23.34 -33.23
C ARG A 133 -4.59 -23.80 -34.65
N VAL A 134 -4.55 -25.12 -34.88
CA VAL A 134 -5.20 -25.70 -36.06
C VAL A 134 -6.71 -25.61 -35.85
N ALA A 135 -7.36 -24.78 -36.66
CA ALA A 135 -8.81 -24.67 -36.71
C ALA A 135 -9.39 -25.97 -37.26
N ARG A 136 -9.93 -26.84 -36.40
CA ARG A 136 -10.82 -27.92 -36.85
C ARG A 136 -12.20 -27.31 -37.05
N HIS A 137 -12.48 -26.92 -38.28
CA HIS A 137 -13.84 -26.68 -38.76
C HIS A 137 -14.62 -28.00 -38.61
N LEU A 138 -15.56 -28.07 -37.67
CA LEU A 138 -16.65 -29.03 -37.75
C LEU A 138 -17.78 -28.34 -38.52
N SER A 139 -17.86 -28.65 -39.80
CA SER A 139 -19.12 -28.55 -40.55
C SER A 139 -20.06 -29.61 -39.99
N VAL A 140 -21.22 -29.17 -39.51
CA VAL A 140 -22.33 -30.05 -39.12
C VAL A 140 -23.42 -29.89 -40.19
N PRO A 141 -23.91 -30.97 -40.83
CA PRO A 141 -25.14 -30.95 -41.62
C PRO A 141 -26.40 -30.92 -40.73
#